data_AF-A0ABD4PWA3-F1
#
_entry.id   AF-A0ABD4PWA3-F1
#
_cell.length_a   1.000
_cell.length_b   1.000
_cell.length_c   1.000
_cell.angle_alpha   90.00
_cell.angle_beta   90.00
_cell.angle_gamma   90.00
#
_symmetry.space_group_name_H-M   'P 1'
#
loop_
_entity.id
_entity.type
_entity.pdbx_description
1 polymer ?
#
loop_
_entity_poly.entity_id
_entity_poly.type
_entity_poly.pdbx_seq_one_letter_code
_entity_poly.pdbx_strand_id
1 'polypeptide(L)'
;GLQVSDLTRYLDICAQAQRKSNTTADMMMEAYIACGGTMKNLKVPLEESATYIGILANRGKKGSEAGNALNSVLVNLTSGAGQAGEAMKKLGLNAFDSKGNFKGINVVLKELNTKLSKCTEEQRNTYLAMIGGKTQIDTLNALLAGTNEEYGTLHKSITDSNGALNEMAHTMQNNAYGNITKLK
;
A
#
# COMPACT_ATOMS: atom_id res chain seq x y z
N GLY A 1 3.74 20.85 -7.62
CA GLY A 1 2.88 20.00 -8.46
C GLY A 1 3.68 18.81 -8.91
N LEU A 2 3.02 17.68 -9.19
CA LEU A 2 3.66 16.54 -9.85
C LEU A 2 4.23 17.02 -11.20
N GLN A 3 5.49 16.71 -11.49
CA GLN A 3 6.06 16.98 -12.80
C GLN A 3 5.40 16.07 -13.85
N VAL A 4 5.47 16.41 -15.13
CA VAL A 4 4.88 15.59 -16.21
C VAL A 4 5.44 14.15 -16.20
N SER A 5 6.72 13.99 -15.85
CA SER A 5 7.37 12.69 -15.62
C SER A 5 6.74 11.89 -14.47
N ASP A 6 6.38 12.57 -13.38
CA ASP A 6 5.76 11.92 -12.21
C ASP A 6 4.34 11.44 -12.56
N LEU A 7 3.64 12.16 -13.43
CA LEU A 7 2.33 11.78 -13.92
C LEU A 7 2.39 10.55 -14.84
N THR A 8 3.33 10.52 -15.80
CA THR A 8 3.54 9.33 -16.65
C THR A 8 3.90 8.12 -15.81
N ARG A 9 4.84 8.28 -14.86
CA ARG A 9 5.23 7.22 -13.92
C ARG A 9 4.04 6.74 -13.08
N TYR A 10 3.22 7.66 -12.58
CA TYR A 10 2.01 7.33 -11.83
C TYR A 10 1.01 6.52 -12.64
N LEU A 11 0.76 6.91 -13.88
CA LEU A 11 -0.18 6.20 -14.75
C LEU A 11 0.33 4.80 -15.11
N ASP A 12 1.63 4.63 -15.34
CA ASP A 12 2.27 3.34 -15.53
C ASP A 12 2.12 2.43 -14.30
N ILE A 13 2.31 2.98 -13.10
CA ILE A 13 2.10 2.28 -11.84
C ILE A 13 0.63 1.86 -11.68
N CYS A 14 -0.32 2.76 -11.97
CA CYS A 14 -1.75 2.45 -11.91
C CYS A 14 -2.15 1.34 -12.90
N ALA A 15 -1.67 1.42 -14.14
CA ALA A 15 -1.91 0.39 -15.15
C ALA A 15 -1.37 -0.97 -14.70
N GLN A 16 -0.18 -1.00 -14.11
CA GLN A 16 0.42 -2.25 -13.64
C GLN A 16 -0.23 -2.80 -12.38
N ALA A 17 -0.59 -1.94 -11.43
CA ALA A 17 -1.34 -2.33 -10.24
C ALA A 17 -2.71 -2.93 -10.63
N GLN A 18 -3.40 -2.36 -11.60
CA GLN A 18 -4.65 -2.92 -12.15
C GLN A 18 -4.46 -4.31 -12.79
N ARG A 19 -3.30 -4.58 -13.40
CA ARG A 19 -2.98 -5.89 -13.99
C ARG A 19 -2.63 -6.95 -12.95
N LYS A 20 -2.06 -6.55 -11.81
CA LYS A 20 -1.46 -7.46 -10.82
C LYS A 20 -2.23 -7.53 -9.51
N SER A 21 -3.19 -6.64 -9.32
CA SER A 21 -4.01 -6.57 -8.12
C SER A 21 -5.48 -6.38 -8.49
N ASN A 22 -6.36 -6.73 -7.55
CA ASN A 22 -7.81 -6.63 -7.73
C ASN A 22 -8.32 -5.17 -7.60
N THR A 23 -7.75 -4.25 -8.38
CA THR A 23 -8.02 -2.80 -8.36
C THR A 23 -8.15 -2.21 -9.76
N THR A 24 -8.57 -0.96 -9.87
CA THR A 24 -8.59 -0.17 -11.12
C THR A 24 -7.83 1.13 -10.95
N ALA A 25 -7.51 1.82 -12.05
CA ALA A 25 -6.91 3.17 -11.99
C ALA A 25 -7.76 4.15 -11.13
N ASP A 26 -9.08 4.12 -11.28
CA ASP A 26 -10.00 4.96 -10.49
C ASP A 26 -9.96 4.62 -9.01
N MET A 27 -9.97 3.32 -8.65
CA MET A 27 -9.85 2.88 -7.26
C MET A 27 -8.48 3.26 -6.66
N MET A 28 -7.41 3.19 -7.45
CA MET A 28 -6.10 3.67 -7.00
C MET A 28 -6.13 5.18 -6.74
N MET A 29 -6.76 5.96 -7.63
CA MET A 29 -6.90 7.40 -7.45
C MET A 29 -7.71 7.74 -6.19
N GLU A 30 -8.84 7.08 -5.94
CA GLU A 30 -9.61 7.24 -4.71
C GLU A 30 -8.79 6.91 -3.46
N ALA A 31 -8.00 5.84 -3.51
CA ALA A 31 -7.13 5.47 -2.40
C ALA A 31 -6.10 6.59 -2.14
N TYR A 32 -5.48 7.14 -3.18
CA TYR A 32 -4.52 8.24 -3.07
C TYR A 32 -5.16 9.57 -2.62
N ILE A 33 -6.43 9.83 -2.94
CA ILE A 33 -7.15 10.98 -2.36
C ILE A 33 -7.20 10.87 -0.83
N ALA A 34 -7.44 9.66 -0.31
CA ALA A 34 -7.55 9.43 1.13
C ALA A 34 -6.19 9.39 1.88
N CYS A 35 -5.14 8.82 1.29
CA CYS A 35 -3.85 8.62 1.98
C CYS A 35 -2.67 9.44 1.44
N GLY A 36 -2.82 10.09 0.29
CA GLY A 36 -1.73 10.74 -0.43
C GLY A 36 -1.06 11.88 0.34
N GLY A 37 -1.83 12.64 1.14
CA GLY A 37 -1.28 13.69 2.00
C GLY A 37 -0.30 13.14 3.04
N THR A 38 -0.69 12.06 3.72
CA THR A 38 0.15 11.37 4.71
C THR A 38 1.39 10.75 4.05
N MET A 39 1.22 10.06 2.92
CA MET A 39 2.34 9.48 2.17
C MET A 39 3.35 10.53 1.74
N LYS A 40 2.87 11.66 1.22
CA LYS A 40 3.73 12.78 0.82
C LYS A 40 4.50 13.37 2.00
N ASN A 41 3.84 13.55 3.15
CA ASN A 41 4.48 14.06 4.36
C ASN A 41 5.56 13.10 4.89
N LEU A 42 5.30 11.80 4.82
CA LEU A 42 6.23 10.75 5.21
C LEU A 42 7.27 10.42 4.12
N LYS A 43 7.21 11.10 2.97
CA LYS A 43 8.08 10.88 1.79
C LYS A 43 8.10 9.42 1.33
N VAL A 44 6.95 8.74 1.42
CA VAL A 44 6.80 7.36 0.95
C VAL A 44 6.89 7.33 -0.58
N PRO A 45 7.75 6.47 -1.17
CA PRO A 45 7.82 6.28 -2.60
C PRO A 45 6.49 5.81 -3.18
N LEU A 46 6.17 6.29 -4.38
CA LEU A 46 4.90 5.98 -5.04
C LEU A 46 4.74 4.49 -5.33
N GLU A 47 5.84 3.81 -5.60
CA GLU A 47 5.89 2.36 -5.82
C GLU A 47 5.55 1.59 -4.55
N GLU A 48 6.06 2.04 -3.40
CA GLU A 48 5.81 1.40 -2.11
C GLU A 48 4.34 1.57 -1.69
N SER A 49 3.80 2.79 -1.83
CA SER A 49 2.39 3.05 -1.54
C SER A 49 1.46 2.30 -2.48
N ALA A 50 1.72 2.29 -3.79
CA ALA A 50 0.93 1.55 -4.76
C ALA A 50 0.94 0.03 -4.47
N THR A 51 2.09 -0.49 -4.03
CA THR A 51 2.21 -1.91 -3.65
C THR A 51 1.27 -2.23 -2.48
N TYR A 52 1.26 -1.41 -1.42
CA TYR A 52 0.40 -1.68 -0.27
C TYR A 52 -1.09 -1.46 -0.56
N ILE A 53 -1.44 -0.48 -1.39
CA ILE A 53 -2.82 -0.33 -1.88
C ILE A 53 -3.23 -1.57 -2.69
N GLY A 54 -2.35 -2.10 -3.55
CA GLY A 54 -2.59 -3.34 -4.29
C GLY A 54 -2.74 -4.58 -3.42
N ILE A 55 -1.90 -4.72 -2.38
CA ILE A 55 -1.98 -5.79 -1.36
C ILE A 55 -3.33 -5.75 -0.62
N LEU A 56 -3.81 -4.55 -0.26
CA LEU A 56 -5.13 -4.37 0.35
C LEU A 56 -6.26 -4.73 -0.64
N ALA A 57 -6.12 -4.31 -1.90
CA ALA A 57 -7.09 -4.60 -2.95
C ALA A 57 -7.25 -6.11 -3.21
N ASN A 58 -6.14 -6.84 -3.19
CA ASN A 58 -6.13 -8.31 -3.28
C ASN A 58 -6.89 -8.98 -2.13
N ARG A 59 -7.04 -8.29 -1.00
CA ARG A 59 -7.77 -8.75 0.18
C ARG A 59 -9.17 -8.11 0.31
N GLY A 60 -9.66 -7.51 -0.77
CA GLY A 60 -11.02 -6.99 -0.86
C GLY A 60 -11.19 -5.54 -0.42
N LYS A 61 -10.18 -4.90 0.17
CA LYS A 61 -10.22 -3.47 0.53
C LYS A 61 -9.73 -2.64 -0.64
N LYS A 62 -10.62 -1.88 -1.29
CA LYS A 62 -10.32 -1.19 -2.55
C LYS A 62 -10.76 0.27 -2.49
N GLY A 63 -10.28 1.07 -3.44
CA GLY A 63 -10.73 2.46 -3.56
C GLY A 63 -10.45 3.27 -2.30
N SER A 64 -11.41 4.13 -1.97
CA SER A 64 -11.39 4.94 -0.75
C SER A 64 -11.27 4.11 0.54
N GLU A 65 -11.80 2.88 0.60
CA GLU A 65 -11.64 2.03 1.80
C GLU A 65 -10.18 1.68 2.03
N ALA A 66 -9.46 1.25 0.98
CA ALA A 66 -8.04 0.93 1.06
C ALA A 66 -7.21 2.13 1.52
N GLY A 67 -7.47 3.30 0.91
CA GLY A 67 -6.77 4.54 1.23
C GLY A 67 -7.01 4.99 2.67
N ASN A 68 -8.26 5.02 3.13
CA ASN A 68 -8.58 5.40 4.51
C ASN A 68 -8.00 4.44 5.54
N ALA A 69 -8.08 3.13 5.26
CA ALA A 69 -7.56 2.10 6.14
C ALA A 69 -6.03 2.18 6.26
N LEU A 70 -5.33 2.30 5.13
CA LEU A 70 -3.88 2.49 5.10
C LEU A 70 -3.47 3.78 5.80
N ASN A 71 -4.19 4.88 5.54
CA ASN A 71 -3.94 6.16 6.21
C ASN A 71 -4.06 6.04 7.73
N SER A 72 -5.12 5.41 8.22
CA SER A 72 -5.34 5.21 9.66
C SER A 72 -4.21 4.41 10.31
N VAL A 73 -3.78 3.31 9.67
CA VAL A 73 -2.66 2.50 10.18
C VAL A 73 -1.36 3.29 10.18
N LEU A 74 -1.06 4.05 9.12
CA LEU A 74 0.15 4.87 9.04
C LEU A 74 0.18 5.98 10.09
N VAL A 75 -0.94 6.66 10.32
CA VAL A 75 -1.05 7.68 11.38
C VAL A 75 -0.81 7.05 12.75
N ASN A 76 -1.38 5.88 13.04
CA ASN A 76 -1.15 5.20 14.30
C ASN A 76 0.32 4.80 14.48
N LEU A 77 0.96 4.27 13.43
CA LEU A 77 2.37 3.88 13.44
C LEU A 77 3.33 5.07 13.56
N THR A 78 2.92 6.28 13.18
CA THR A 78 3.81 7.45 13.12
C THR A 78 3.53 8.50 14.20
N SER A 79 2.33 8.55 14.77
CA SER A 79 1.96 9.56 15.76
C SER A 79 2.75 9.46 17.06
N GLY A 80 3.20 8.25 17.44
CA GLY A 80 3.85 7.99 18.73
C GLY A 80 2.94 8.25 19.94
N ALA A 81 1.64 8.44 19.73
CA ALA A 81 0.67 8.82 20.75
C ALA A 81 -0.40 7.73 20.95
N GLY A 82 -1.13 7.84 22.06
CA GLY A 82 -2.22 6.93 22.41
C GLY A 82 -1.77 5.47 22.53
N GLN A 83 -2.72 4.56 22.35
CA GLN A 83 -2.49 3.13 22.51
C GLN A 83 -1.46 2.59 21.49
N ALA A 84 -1.45 3.13 20.27
CA ALA A 84 -0.47 2.73 19.25
C ALA A 84 0.96 3.05 19.69
N GLY A 85 1.21 4.28 20.18
CA GLY A 85 2.51 4.68 20.70
C GLY A 85 2.97 3.83 21.89
N GLU A 86 2.07 3.52 22.82
CA GLU A 86 2.36 2.63 23.95
C GLU A 86 2.73 1.21 23.50
N ALA A 87 1.99 0.64 22.55
CA ALA A 87 2.27 -0.67 22.00
C ALA A 87 3.63 -0.70 21.28
N MET A 88 3.92 0.32 20.46
CA MET A 88 5.20 0.44 19.78
C MET A 88 6.37 0.54 20.77
N LYS A 89 6.21 1.33 21.84
CA LYS A 89 7.21 1.43 22.91
C LYS A 89 7.45 0.09 23.61
N LYS A 90 6.38 -0.65 23.95
CA LYS A 90 6.47 -1.99 24.57
C LYS A 90 7.13 -3.02 23.66
N LEU A 91 6.91 -2.94 22.35
CA LEU A 91 7.55 -3.79 21.35
C LEU A 91 8.99 -3.36 21.01
N GLY A 92 9.41 -2.16 21.45
CA GLY A 92 10.67 -1.56 21.04
C GLY A 92 10.73 -1.32 19.53
N LEU A 93 9.61 -0.87 18.95
CA LEU A 93 9.46 -0.49 17.56
C LEU A 93 9.49 1.04 17.43
N ASN A 94 10.20 1.55 16.44
CA ASN A 94 10.17 2.96 16.07
C ASN A 94 9.97 3.09 14.56
N ALA A 95 8.97 3.89 14.16
CA ALA A 95 8.68 4.15 12.76
C ALA A 95 9.69 5.11 12.09
N PHE A 96 10.45 5.85 12.89
CA PHE A 96 11.46 6.80 12.43
C PHE A 96 12.88 6.29 12.72
N ASP A 97 13.81 6.68 11.86
CA ASP A 97 15.24 6.47 12.08
C ASP A 97 15.81 7.47 13.11
N SER A 98 17.11 7.37 13.41
CA SER A 98 17.80 8.28 14.34
C SER A 98 17.87 9.74 13.87
N LYS A 99 17.59 10.01 12.60
CA LYS A 99 17.56 11.34 11.98
C LYS A 99 16.13 11.90 11.90
N GLY A 100 15.13 11.16 12.38
CA GLY A 100 13.73 11.56 12.32
C GLY A 100 13.07 11.33 10.95
N ASN A 101 13.68 10.56 10.05
CA ASN A 101 13.04 10.19 8.77
C ASN A 101 12.20 8.94 8.94
N PHE A 102 11.03 8.92 8.31
CA PHE A 102 10.20 7.72 8.27
C PHE A 102 10.95 6.60 7.55
N LYS A 103 11.00 5.40 8.15
CA LYS A 103 11.79 4.27 7.62
C LYS A 103 11.22 3.65 6.33
N GLY A 104 10.00 4.02 5.95
CA GLY A 104 9.23 3.35 4.89
C GLY A 104 8.26 2.33 5.45
N ILE A 105 7.15 2.13 4.74
CA ILE A 105 6.03 1.31 5.20
C ILE A 105 6.48 -0.14 5.40
N ASN A 106 7.20 -0.69 4.43
CA ASN A 106 7.66 -2.06 4.41
C ASN A 106 8.64 -2.37 5.52
N VAL A 107 9.57 -1.45 5.79
CA VAL A 107 10.53 -1.61 6.88
C VAL A 107 9.80 -1.66 8.22
N VAL A 108 8.91 -0.70 8.48
CA VAL A 108 8.15 -0.63 9.74
C VAL A 108 7.26 -1.86 9.92
N LEU A 109 6.56 -2.30 8.88
CA LEU A 109 5.69 -3.48 8.95
C LEU A 109 6.49 -4.78 9.11
N LYS A 110 7.66 -4.93 8.48
CA LYS A 110 8.54 -6.09 8.67
C LYS A 110 9.12 -6.15 10.08
N GLU A 111 9.56 -5.01 10.61
CA GLU A 111 10.01 -4.91 12.00
C GLU A 111 8.85 -5.28 12.94
N LEU A 112 7.66 -4.73 12.73
CA LEU A 112 6.47 -5.05 13.52
C LEU A 112 6.15 -6.55 13.47
N ASN A 113 6.16 -7.17 12.28
CA ASN A 113 5.90 -8.60 12.13
C ASN A 113 6.92 -9.45 12.91
N THR A 114 8.19 -9.07 12.86
CA THR A 114 9.30 -9.73 13.58
C THR A 114 9.17 -9.59 15.10
N LYS A 115 8.66 -8.44 15.59
CA LYS A 115 8.43 -8.25 17.02
C LYS A 115 7.22 -9.05 17.49
N LEU A 116 6.14 -9.05 16.70
CA LEU A 116 4.91 -9.78 17.02
C LEU A 116 5.08 -11.31 16.95
N SER A 117 6.01 -11.83 16.15
CA SER A 117 6.29 -13.27 16.09
C SER A 117 6.90 -13.83 17.39
N LYS A 118 7.35 -12.97 18.30
CA LYS A 118 7.87 -13.33 19.62
C LYS A 118 6.80 -13.28 20.71
N CYS A 119 5.62 -12.77 20.38
CA CYS A 119 4.51 -12.63 21.32
C CYS A 119 3.68 -13.92 21.38
N THR A 120 2.99 -14.13 22.50
CA THR A 120 1.88 -15.08 22.53
C THR A 120 0.74 -14.58 21.64
N GLU A 121 -0.20 -15.47 21.29
CA GLU A 121 -1.37 -15.08 20.49
C GLU A 121 -2.19 -13.96 21.15
N GLU A 122 -2.39 -14.04 22.46
CA GLU A 122 -3.07 -13.00 23.25
C GLU A 122 -2.36 -11.65 23.18
N GLN A 123 -1.04 -11.65 23.40
CA GLN A 123 -0.21 -10.44 23.31
C GLN A 123 -0.24 -9.88 21.89
N ARG A 124 -0.14 -10.75 20.87
CA ARG A 124 -0.19 -10.36 19.46
C ARG A 124 -1.51 -9.67 19.14
N ASN A 125 -2.64 -10.24 19.53
CA ASN A 125 -3.97 -9.66 19.30
C ASN A 125 -4.14 -8.31 20.02
N THR A 126 -3.62 -8.19 21.23
CA THR A 126 -3.62 -6.94 21.99
C THR A 126 -2.82 -5.85 21.28
N TYR A 127 -1.58 -6.14 20.86
CA TYR A 127 -0.75 -5.16 20.15
C TYR A 127 -1.33 -4.78 18.79
N LEU A 128 -1.90 -5.74 18.05
CA LEU A 128 -2.59 -5.44 16.79
C LEU A 128 -3.80 -4.51 17.01
N ALA A 129 -4.60 -4.75 18.05
CA ALA A 129 -5.73 -3.89 18.38
C ALA A 129 -5.28 -2.47 18.79
N MET A 130 -4.17 -2.36 19.52
CA MET A 130 -3.61 -1.08 19.93
C MET A 130 -3.01 -0.29 18.75
N ILE A 131 -2.31 -0.96 17.83
CA ILE A 131 -1.63 -0.32 16.69
C ILE A 131 -2.60 -0.07 15.52
N GLY A 132 -3.35 -1.08 15.12
CA GLY A 132 -4.33 -0.93 14.04
C GLY A 132 -5.48 -0.03 14.47
N GLY A 133 -5.85 -0.05 15.74
CA GLY A 133 -7.13 0.46 16.21
C GLY A 133 -8.23 -0.58 15.98
N LYS A 134 -9.29 -0.53 16.79
CA LYS A 134 -10.34 -1.56 16.84
C LYS A 134 -10.97 -1.86 15.47
N THR A 135 -11.03 -0.88 14.58
CA THR A 135 -11.68 -0.99 13.27
C THR A 135 -10.74 -1.37 12.12
N GLN A 136 -9.42 -1.43 12.35
CA GLN A 136 -8.43 -1.69 11.29
C GLN A 136 -7.49 -2.87 11.64
N ILE A 137 -7.93 -3.77 12.53
CA ILE A 137 -7.17 -4.98 12.88
C ILE A 137 -7.02 -5.88 11.66
N ASP A 138 -8.08 -6.04 10.88
CA ASP A 138 -8.10 -6.77 9.62
C ASP A 138 -7.17 -6.14 8.59
N THR A 139 -7.19 -4.80 8.46
CA THR A 139 -6.28 -4.04 7.61
C THR A 139 -4.82 -4.23 8.02
N LEU A 140 -4.51 -4.09 9.31
CA LEU A 140 -3.13 -4.26 9.79
C LEU A 140 -2.64 -5.70 9.56
N ASN A 141 -3.49 -6.70 9.80
CA ASN A 141 -3.17 -8.08 9.48
C ASN A 141 -2.96 -8.31 7.98
N ALA A 142 -3.81 -7.73 7.13
CA ALA A 142 -3.67 -7.76 5.68
C ALA A 142 -2.31 -7.19 5.23
N LEU A 143 -1.94 -6.03 5.77
CA LEU A 143 -0.66 -5.38 5.49
C LEU A 143 0.53 -6.24 5.97
N LEU A 144 0.48 -6.76 7.20
CA LEU A 144 1.53 -7.63 7.74
C LEU A 144 1.70 -8.92 6.92
N ALA A 145 0.59 -9.56 6.54
CA ALA A 145 0.60 -10.75 5.70
C ALA A 145 1.19 -10.48 4.31
N GLY A 146 1.06 -9.26 3.80
CA GLY A 146 1.61 -8.85 2.51
C GLY A 146 3.11 -8.54 2.52
N THR A 147 3.76 -8.36 3.69
CA THR A 147 5.19 -7.97 3.80
C THR A 147 6.20 -9.01 3.30
N ASN A 148 5.72 -10.19 2.89
CA ASN A 148 6.52 -11.33 2.46
C ASN A 148 6.78 -11.30 0.94
N GLU A 149 6.80 -12.47 0.29
CA GLU A 149 7.00 -12.63 -1.15
C GLU A 149 6.01 -11.83 -2.00
N GLU A 150 4.78 -11.63 -1.52
CA GLU A 150 3.75 -10.85 -2.23
C GLU A 150 4.22 -9.40 -2.44
N TYR A 151 4.70 -8.73 -1.40
CA TYR A 151 5.28 -7.40 -1.52
C TYR A 151 6.44 -7.40 -2.52
N GLY A 152 7.38 -8.34 -2.40
CA GLY A 152 8.55 -8.37 -3.30
C GLY A 152 8.15 -8.51 -4.77
N THR A 153 7.22 -9.40 -5.07
CA THR A 153 6.73 -9.67 -6.43
C THR A 153 5.97 -8.47 -6.99
N LEU A 154 5.02 -7.94 -6.21
CA LEU A 154 4.19 -6.82 -6.66
C LEU A 154 5.00 -5.54 -6.76
N HIS A 155 5.85 -5.25 -5.77
CA HIS A 155 6.72 -4.07 -5.77
C HIS A 155 7.69 -4.07 -6.93
N LYS A 156 8.33 -5.21 -7.23
CA LYS A 156 9.17 -5.36 -8.41
C LYS A 156 8.38 -5.09 -9.68
N SER A 157 7.20 -5.72 -9.81
CA SER A 157 6.35 -5.51 -10.98
C SER A 157 5.94 -4.04 -11.17
N ILE A 158 5.65 -3.32 -10.07
CA ILE A 158 5.30 -1.90 -10.08
C ILE A 158 6.51 -1.02 -10.38
N THR A 159 7.69 -1.39 -9.88
CA THR A 159 8.95 -0.66 -10.15
C THR A 159 9.34 -0.77 -11.63
N ASP A 160 9.16 -1.96 -12.21
CA ASP A 160 9.47 -2.26 -13.61
C ASP A 160 8.34 -1.85 -14.58
N SER A 161 7.35 -1.06 -14.16
CA SER A 161 6.13 -0.80 -14.92
C SER A 161 6.26 0.22 -16.06
N ASN A 162 7.47 0.63 -16.44
CA ASN A 162 7.67 1.64 -17.47
C ASN A 162 7.05 1.20 -18.81
N GLY A 163 6.14 2.01 -19.35
CA GLY A 163 5.42 1.72 -20.59
C GLY A 163 4.19 0.82 -20.42
N ALA A 164 3.85 0.38 -19.20
CA ALA A 164 2.67 -0.44 -18.94
C ALA A 164 1.37 0.24 -19.40
N LEU A 165 1.29 1.58 -19.30
CA LEU A 165 0.14 2.33 -19.80
C LEU A 165 0.01 2.23 -21.32
N ASN A 166 1.12 2.37 -22.05
CA ASN A 166 1.14 2.28 -23.51
C ASN A 166 0.74 0.86 -23.97
N GLU A 167 1.26 -0.17 -23.31
CA GLU A 167 0.86 -1.55 -23.61
C GLU A 167 -0.64 -1.79 -23.36
N MET A 168 -1.18 -1.22 -22.28
CA MET A 168 -2.60 -1.31 -21.98
C MET A 168 -3.43 -0.63 -23.06
N ALA A 169 -3.06 0.57 -23.49
CA ALA A 169 -3.71 1.29 -24.57
C ALA A 169 -3.66 0.51 -25.90
N HIS A 170 -2.50 -0.03 -26.27
CA HIS A 170 -2.36 -0.87 -27.46
C HIS A 170 -3.23 -2.13 -27.41
N THR A 171 -3.28 -2.82 -26.26
CA THR A 171 -4.11 -4.01 -26.09
C THR A 171 -5.60 -3.68 -26.23
N MET A 172 -6.05 -2.57 -25.63
CA MET A 172 -7.44 -2.12 -25.75
C MET A 172 -7.80 -1.75 -27.20
N GLN A 173 -6.91 -1.04 -27.90
CA GLN A 173 -7.10 -0.67 -29.30
C GLN A 173 -7.17 -1.90 -30.20
N ASN A 174 -6.25 -2.86 -30.03
CA ASN A 174 -6.24 -4.10 -30.80
C ASN A 174 -7.49 -4.94 -30.55
N ASN A 175 -7.95 -5.03 -29.30
CA ASN A 175 -9.20 -5.73 -28.97
C ASN A 175 -10.42 -5.04 -29.58
N ALA A 176 -10.47 -3.71 -29.58
CA ALA A 176 -11.54 -2.95 -30.23
C ALA A 176 -11.58 -3.20 -31.74
N TYR A 177 -10.43 -3.15 -32.42
CA TYR A 177 -10.33 -3.49 -33.84
C TYR A 177 -10.72 -4.95 -34.12
N GLY A 178 -10.20 -5.89 -33.35
CA GLY A 178 -10.51 -7.32 -33.51
C GLY A 178 -11.99 -7.63 -33.32
N ASN A 179 -12.66 -6.95 -32.38
CA ASN A 179 -14.11 -7.07 -32.18
C ASN A 179 -14.91 -6.51 -33.36
N ILE A 180 -14.48 -5.38 -33.94
CA ILE A 180 -15.11 -4.83 -35.16
C ILE A 180 -14.90 -5.76 -36.36
N THR A 181 -13.72 -6.37 -36.50
CA THR A 181 -13.45 -7.33 -37.59
C THR A 181 -14.29 -8.60 -37.48
N LYS A 182 -14.54 -9.12 -36.26
CA LYS A 182 -15.39 -10.31 -36.04
C LYS A 182 -16.88 -10.07 -36.29
N LEU A 183 -17.32 -8.82 -36.38
CA LEU A 183 -18.71 -8.43 -36.64
C LEU A 183 -19.01 -8.19 -38.13
N LYS A 184 -17.99 -8.26 -38.99
CA LYS A 184 -18.13 -8.23 -40.46
C LYS A 184 -18.19 -9.65 -41.00
#